data_AF-A0A2J7QD70-F1
#
_entry.id   AF-A0A2J7QD70-F1
#
_cell.length_a   1.000
_cell.length_b   1.000
_cell.length_c   1.000
_cell.angle_alpha   90.00
_cell.angle_beta   90.00
_cell.angle_gamma   90.00
#
_symmetry.space_group_name_H-M   'P 1'
#
loop_
_entity.id
_entity.type
_entity.pdbx_description
1 polymer ?
#
loop_
_entity_poly.entity_id
_entity_poly.type
_entity_poly.pdbx_seq_one_letter_code
_entity_poly.pdbx_strand_id
1 'polypeptide(L)'
;MNIQVIDEFVEMGFHDDLHFYYSTPLSTRSCPQGRTTVITLHCDPDQKGEGRIKLPAKCPDGTCDGCNFNFLWASASACPICTENNYRVVKGECVYGTQTVHYLPPTNCIMPSTVPLTKSVRCTTHIPLELQIVIAVTVALALFLCGLMLYFWKKTQHLEYKYMKLVQSAGGRDGEGEAELAPAESCALDDGEEEEIQFSQPLTAGILNRIKAMTGKSETGNPFETIQLTK
;
A
#
# COMPACT_ATOMS: atom_id res chain seq x y z
N MET A 1 25.87 55.04 3.79
CA MET A 1 25.04 54.20 4.67
C MET A 1 25.16 52.79 4.18
N ASN A 2 25.80 51.92 4.95
CA ASN A 2 25.92 50.50 4.63
C ASN A 2 25.02 49.75 5.62
N ILE A 3 23.85 49.31 5.16
CA ILE A 3 22.90 48.57 5.97
C ILE A 3 23.24 47.10 5.77
N GLN A 4 23.62 46.41 6.84
CA GLN A 4 24.02 45.01 6.80
C GLN A 4 23.23 44.23 7.84
N VAL A 5 22.63 43.12 7.38
CA VAL A 5 22.08 42.10 8.27
C VAL A 5 23.25 41.30 8.81
N ILE A 6 23.24 40.98 10.10
CA ILE A 6 24.29 40.14 10.67
C ILE A 6 24.24 38.72 10.07
N ASP A 7 25.40 38.19 9.65
CA ASP A 7 25.48 36.89 8.96
C ASP A 7 24.86 35.75 9.78
N GLU A 8 24.91 35.84 11.11
CA GLU A 8 24.27 34.88 12.02
C GLU A 8 22.78 34.68 11.73
N PHE A 9 22.06 35.75 11.34
CA PHE A 9 20.63 35.65 11.00
C PHE A 9 20.39 35.19 9.57
N VAL A 10 21.39 35.29 8.69
CA VAL A 10 21.30 34.89 7.28
C VAL A 10 21.70 33.42 7.10
N GLU A 11 22.74 32.96 7.79
CA GLU A 11 23.30 31.61 7.69
C GLU A 11 22.49 30.54 8.44
N MET A 12 21.55 30.92 9.30
CA MET A 12 20.67 29.96 9.98
C MET A 12 19.68 29.23 9.05
N GLY A 13 19.75 29.45 7.74
CA GLY A 13 18.94 28.73 6.74
C GLY A 13 17.49 29.21 6.68
N PHE A 14 17.22 30.41 7.20
CA PHE A 14 15.89 31.01 7.19
C PHE A 14 15.61 31.66 5.82
N HIS A 15 15.20 30.85 4.85
CA HIS A 15 14.93 31.33 3.50
C HIS A 15 13.68 32.22 3.38
N ASP A 16 12.82 32.25 4.41
CA ASP A 16 11.52 32.95 4.40
C ASP A 16 11.43 34.08 5.45
N ASP A 17 12.55 34.52 6.02
CA ASP A 17 12.54 35.61 7.02
C ASP A 17 12.35 36.99 6.38
N LEU A 18 11.62 37.86 7.08
CA LEU A 18 11.30 39.20 6.60
C LEU A 18 12.18 40.26 7.27
N HIS A 19 12.92 41.02 6.49
CA HIS A 19 13.82 42.05 7.02
C HIS A 19 13.25 43.46 6.86
N PHE A 20 13.09 44.17 7.97
CA PHE A 20 12.73 45.58 8.00
C PHE A 20 13.97 46.43 8.27
N TYR A 21 14.17 47.42 7.41
CA TYR A 21 15.32 48.30 7.45
C TYR A 21 14.89 49.72 7.84
N TYR A 22 15.37 50.17 8.99
CA TYR A 22 15.18 51.54 9.47
C TYR A 22 16.52 52.25 9.44
N SER A 23 16.55 53.47 8.94
CA SER A 23 17.77 54.28 8.86
C SER A 23 17.47 55.73 9.22
N THR A 24 18.33 56.31 10.05
CA THR A 24 18.28 57.71 10.42
C THR A 24 19.55 58.41 9.95
N PRO A 25 19.48 59.39 9.02
CA PRO A 25 20.64 60.11 8.48
C PRO A 25 21.31 61.09 9.45
N LEU A 26 20.86 61.14 10.71
CA LEU A 26 21.38 62.07 11.70
C LEU A 26 22.80 61.67 12.12
N SER A 27 23.79 62.45 11.66
CA SER A 27 25.17 62.26 12.06
C SER A 27 25.37 62.64 13.52
N THR A 28 26.05 61.77 14.25
CA THR A 28 26.46 62.00 15.65
C THR A 28 27.97 61.87 15.75
N ARG A 29 28.55 62.30 16.88
CA ARG A 29 30.00 62.16 17.11
C ARG A 29 30.47 60.70 17.01
N SER A 30 29.62 59.76 17.42
CA SER A 30 29.91 58.32 17.36
C SER A 30 29.58 57.69 16.02
N CYS A 31 28.51 58.17 15.34
CA CYS A 31 28.04 57.61 14.07
C CYS A 31 27.94 58.72 13.01
N PRO A 32 29.00 58.99 12.23
CA PRO A 32 29.00 60.06 11.24
C PRO A 32 28.09 59.77 10.05
N GLN A 33 27.80 58.50 9.77
CA GLN A 33 26.93 58.07 8.68
C GLN A 33 25.46 57.88 9.08
N GLY A 34 25.09 58.24 10.31
CA GLY A 34 23.77 57.96 10.87
C GLY A 34 23.70 56.61 11.59
N ARG A 35 22.50 56.26 12.05
CA ARG A 35 22.20 54.99 12.73
C ARG A 35 21.26 54.15 11.89
N THR A 36 21.46 52.84 11.89
CA THR A 36 20.59 51.90 11.21
C THR A 36 20.07 50.85 12.18
N THR A 37 18.88 50.35 11.93
CA THR A 37 18.25 49.29 12.72
C THR A 37 17.59 48.31 11.76
N VAL A 38 17.97 47.05 11.90
CA VAL A 38 17.44 45.94 11.13
C VAL A 38 16.64 45.06 12.07
N ILE A 39 15.37 44.88 11.75
CA ILE A 39 14.49 43.94 12.45
C ILE A 39 14.23 42.78 11.52
N THR A 40 14.74 41.60 11.87
CA THR A 40 14.50 40.35 11.14
C THR A 40 13.34 39.64 11.80
N LEU A 41 12.21 39.54 11.11
CA LEU A 41 11.03 38.82 11.54
C LEU A 41 11.15 37.36 11.10
N HIS A 42 11.09 36.47 12.08
CA HIS A 42 11.21 35.02 11.91
C HIS A 42 9.89 34.33 12.22
N CYS A 43 9.47 33.43 11.33
CA CYS A 43 8.27 32.62 11.53
C CYS A 43 8.52 31.54 12.59
N ASP A 44 7.86 31.69 13.74
CA ASP A 44 7.80 30.66 14.77
C ASP A 44 6.34 30.44 15.19
N PRO A 45 5.67 29.38 14.71
CA PRO A 45 4.24 29.14 14.96
C PRO A 45 3.93 28.85 16.45
N ASP A 46 4.92 28.48 17.25
CA ASP A 46 4.74 28.20 18.68
C ASP A 46 4.72 29.50 19.51
N GLN A 47 5.31 30.59 18.99
CA GLN A 47 5.33 31.90 19.66
C GLN A 47 4.06 32.71 19.39
N LYS A 48 2.99 32.34 20.09
CA LYS A 48 1.70 33.08 20.05
C LYS A 48 1.82 34.43 20.77
N GLY A 49 1.15 35.46 20.24
CA GLY A 49 1.10 36.81 20.84
C GLY A 49 2.19 37.74 20.30
N GLU A 50 2.82 38.52 21.18
CA GLU A 50 3.84 39.50 20.80
C GLU A 50 5.19 38.88 20.37
N GLY A 51 5.35 37.55 20.48
CA GLY A 51 6.57 36.85 20.09
C GLY A 51 7.73 37.04 21.06
N ARG A 52 8.95 36.72 20.59
CA ARG A 52 10.20 36.88 21.36
C ARG A 52 11.26 37.59 20.53
N ILE A 53 11.92 38.55 21.15
CA ILE A 53 13.09 39.22 20.59
C ILE A 53 14.35 38.50 21.05
N LYS A 54 15.19 38.11 20.10
CA LYS A 54 16.51 37.53 20.30
C LYS A 54 17.56 38.51 19.77
N LEU A 55 18.65 38.61 20.53
CA LEU A 55 19.82 39.41 20.18
C LEU A 55 20.88 38.48 19.56
N PRO A 56 21.72 38.99 18.64
CA PRO A 56 22.78 38.18 18.06
C PRO A 56 23.77 37.73 19.13
N ALA A 57 24.26 36.49 19.07
CA ALA A 57 25.20 35.97 20.07
C ALA A 57 26.53 36.76 20.07
N LYS A 58 26.95 37.24 18.89
CA LYS A 58 28.15 38.07 18.74
C LYS A 58 28.00 39.48 19.33
N CYS A 59 26.77 39.99 19.40
CA CYS A 59 26.46 41.35 19.85
C CYS A 59 25.34 41.30 20.91
N PRO A 60 25.67 41.09 22.21
CA PRO A 60 24.66 40.90 23.25
C PRO A 60 23.79 42.14 23.48
N ASP A 61 24.24 43.33 23.10
CA ASP A 61 23.48 44.58 23.16
C ASP A 61 22.67 44.86 21.87
N GLY A 62 22.63 43.90 20.92
CA GLY A 62 22.00 44.07 19.60
C GLY A 62 22.82 44.90 18.62
N THR A 63 23.98 45.40 19.03
CA THR A 63 24.90 46.17 18.18
C THR A 63 26.35 45.85 18.55
N CYS A 64 27.23 45.79 17.55
CA CYS A 64 28.67 45.58 17.76
C CYS A 64 29.49 46.86 17.55
N ASP A 65 28.97 47.84 16.82
CA ASP A 65 29.64 49.11 16.48
C ASP A 65 28.95 50.34 17.07
N GLY A 66 27.79 50.17 17.71
CA GLY A 66 26.99 51.26 18.29
C GLY A 66 26.20 52.08 17.27
N CYS A 67 26.26 51.71 15.99
CA CYS A 67 25.61 52.43 14.90
C CYS A 67 24.62 51.55 14.12
N ASN A 68 24.88 50.26 14.02
CA ASN A 68 24.04 49.28 13.35
C ASN A 68 23.44 48.33 14.39
N PHE A 69 22.11 48.38 14.53
CA PHE A 69 21.36 47.54 15.46
C PHE A 69 20.68 46.40 14.71
N ASN A 70 20.77 45.19 15.23
CA ASN A 70 20.19 43.98 14.64
C ASN A 70 19.37 43.24 15.69
N PHE A 71 18.11 42.97 15.38
CA PHE A 71 17.20 42.23 16.24
C PHE A 71 16.52 41.11 15.46
N LEU A 72 16.40 39.92 16.06
CA LEU A 72 15.62 38.81 15.53
C LEU A 72 14.31 38.72 16.31
N TRP A 73 13.19 38.93 15.65
CA TRP A 73 11.87 38.84 16.25
C TRP A 73 11.16 37.57 15.77
N ALA A 74 11.16 36.54 16.62
CA ALA A 74 10.44 35.30 16.37
C ALA A 74 8.98 35.44 16.80
N SER A 75 8.04 35.30 15.87
CA SER A 75 6.60 35.43 16.15
C SER A 75 5.77 34.57 15.21
N ALA A 76 4.65 34.07 15.70
CA ALA A 76 3.63 33.43 14.88
C ALA A 76 3.09 34.40 13.81
N SER A 77 3.02 35.71 14.10
CA SER A 77 2.52 36.70 13.13
C SER A 77 3.44 36.91 11.92
N ALA A 78 4.71 36.47 11.99
CA ALA A 78 5.62 36.49 10.85
C ALA A 78 5.38 35.32 9.88
N CYS A 79 4.60 34.31 10.30
CA CYS A 79 4.37 33.12 9.48
C CYS A 79 3.35 33.36 8.37
N PRO A 80 3.62 32.86 7.15
CA PRO A 80 2.63 32.86 6.08
C PRO A 80 1.46 31.92 6.42
N ILE A 81 0.33 32.15 5.77
CA ILE A 81 -0.83 31.25 5.87
C ILE A 81 -0.58 30.02 5.00
N CYS A 82 -0.78 28.83 5.55
CA CYS A 82 -0.60 27.58 4.82
C CYS A 82 -1.59 27.47 3.65
N THR A 83 -1.09 27.10 2.48
CA THR A 83 -1.89 26.71 1.31
C THR A 83 -2.22 25.21 1.33
N GLU A 84 -3.11 24.76 0.46
CA GLU A 84 -3.56 23.35 0.40
C GLU A 84 -2.44 22.34 0.16
N ASN A 85 -1.35 22.77 -0.46
CA ASN A 85 -0.21 21.91 -0.77
C ASN A 85 0.79 21.77 0.40
N ASN A 86 0.67 22.61 1.43
CA ASN A 86 1.70 22.72 2.47
C ASN A 86 1.34 21.94 3.74
N TYR A 87 0.05 21.68 3.99
CA TYR A 87 -0.35 20.89 5.16
C TYR A 87 -0.40 19.39 4.86
N ARG A 88 -0.07 18.58 5.85
CA ARG A 88 -0.19 17.12 5.77
C ARG A 88 -1.57 16.68 6.21
N VAL A 89 -2.21 15.85 5.40
CA VAL A 89 -3.52 15.27 5.71
C VAL A 89 -3.34 13.85 6.24
N VAL A 90 -3.71 13.64 7.50
CA VAL A 90 -3.69 12.33 8.14
C VAL A 90 -5.11 11.82 8.25
N LYS A 91 -5.42 10.73 7.56
CA LYS A 91 -6.73 10.07 7.63
C LYS A 91 -6.71 9.04 8.76
N GLY A 92 -7.61 9.19 9.72
CA GLY A 92 -7.84 8.20 10.77
C GLY A 92 -8.62 6.99 10.29
N GLU A 93 -8.98 6.12 11.24
CA GLU A 93 -9.76 4.92 10.96
C GLU A 93 -11.19 5.25 10.49
N CYS A 94 -11.72 4.39 9.61
CA CYS A 94 -13.11 4.45 9.17
C CYS A 94 -14.00 3.64 10.10
N VAL A 95 -14.71 4.30 11.00
CA VAL A 95 -15.59 3.68 12.00
C VAL A 95 -17.04 4.04 11.68
N TYR A 96 -17.91 3.03 11.51
CA TYR A 96 -19.32 3.21 11.14
C TYR A 96 -19.55 4.15 9.93
N GLY A 97 -18.66 4.07 8.92
CA GLY A 97 -18.75 4.89 7.70
C GLY A 97 -18.36 6.36 7.86
N THR A 98 -17.72 6.71 8.98
CA THR A 98 -17.15 8.05 9.23
C THR A 98 -15.68 7.91 9.61
N GLN A 99 -14.82 8.73 9.00
CA GLN A 99 -13.39 8.82 9.32
C GLN A 99 -13.05 10.23 9.79
N THR A 100 -12.18 10.31 10.78
CA THR A 100 -11.65 11.58 11.28
C THR A 100 -10.38 11.93 10.50
N VAL A 101 -10.36 13.09 9.85
CA VAL A 101 -9.21 13.58 9.08
C VAL A 101 -8.57 14.73 9.83
N HIS A 102 -7.26 14.63 10.09
CA HIS A 102 -6.46 15.64 10.75
C HIS A 102 -5.61 16.40 9.73
N TYR A 103 -5.57 17.72 9.87
CA TYR A 103 -4.77 18.62 9.03
C TYR A 103 -3.62 19.16 9.87
N LEU A 104 -2.39 18.77 9.56
CA LEU A 104 -1.20 19.17 10.31
C LEU A 104 -0.42 20.22 9.51
N PRO A 105 -0.25 21.45 10.02
CA PRO A 105 0.60 22.45 9.39
C PRO A 105 2.10 22.11 9.58
N PRO A 106 2.96 22.46 8.62
CA PRO A 106 4.41 22.41 8.76
C PRO A 106 4.91 23.55 9.67
N THR A 107 6.20 23.52 10.03
CA THR A 107 6.82 24.47 10.96
C THR A 107 6.94 25.90 10.41
N ASN A 108 6.73 26.12 9.10
CA ASN A 108 6.93 27.40 8.44
C ASN A 108 5.64 28.11 8.04
N CYS A 109 4.46 27.65 8.48
CA CYS A 109 3.21 28.35 8.19
C CYS A 109 2.14 28.12 9.26
N ILE A 110 1.15 29.00 9.28
CA ILE A 110 0.00 28.91 10.19
C ILE A 110 -1.24 28.48 9.44
N MET A 111 -1.99 27.55 10.05
CA MET A 111 -3.22 27.05 9.48
C MET A 111 -4.28 28.17 9.40
N PRO A 112 -4.94 28.38 8.25
CA PRO A 112 -6.03 29.34 8.14
C PRO A 112 -7.21 28.94 9.04
N SER A 113 -7.92 29.93 9.59
CA SER A 113 -9.12 29.71 10.42
C SER A 113 -10.28 29.05 9.67
N THR A 114 -10.25 29.06 8.33
CA THR A 114 -11.25 28.45 7.46
C THR A 114 -11.15 26.92 7.40
N VAL A 115 -9.97 26.36 7.67
CA VAL A 115 -9.75 24.91 7.63
C VAL A 115 -9.72 24.38 9.06
N PRO A 116 -10.68 23.50 9.44
CA PRO A 116 -10.68 22.94 10.77
C PRO A 116 -9.49 22.00 10.95
N LEU A 117 -8.86 22.02 12.12
CA LEU A 117 -7.76 21.10 12.48
C LEU A 117 -8.16 19.63 12.32
N THR A 118 -9.44 19.34 12.52
CA THR A 118 -10.02 18.01 12.40
C THR A 118 -11.36 18.08 11.68
N LYS A 119 -11.57 17.21 10.68
CA LYS A 119 -12.81 17.12 9.91
C LYS A 119 -13.31 15.68 9.86
N SER A 120 -14.58 15.46 10.18
CA SER A 120 -15.24 14.17 9.96
C SER A 120 -15.66 14.06 8.49
N VAL A 121 -15.17 13.04 7.80
CA VAL A 121 -15.48 12.76 6.39
C VAL A 121 -16.15 11.39 6.29
N ARG A 122 -17.09 11.21 5.36
CA ARG A 122 -17.67 9.90 5.08
C ARG A 122 -16.61 8.99 4.48
N CYS A 123 -16.59 7.74 4.91
CA CYS A 123 -15.66 6.74 4.43
C CYS A 123 -16.42 5.45 4.12
N THR A 124 -15.94 4.72 3.12
CA THR A 124 -16.52 3.45 2.70
C THR A 124 -15.54 2.36 3.07
N THR A 125 -15.96 1.44 3.95
CA THR A 125 -15.18 0.28 4.40
C THR A 125 -15.25 -0.89 3.41
N HIS A 126 -15.70 -0.66 2.18
CA HIS A 126 -15.65 -1.71 1.16
C HIS A 126 -14.18 -1.97 0.83
N ILE A 127 -13.71 -3.14 1.26
CA ILE A 127 -12.47 -3.73 0.78
C ILE A 127 -12.48 -3.64 -0.75
N PRO A 128 -11.42 -3.12 -1.39
CA PRO A 128 -11.40 -3.00 -2.85
C PRO A 128 -11.65 -4.38 -3.44
N LEU A 129 -12.52 -4.45 -4.46
CA LEU A 129 -12.90 -5.70 -5.12
C LEU A 129 -11.67 -6.52 -5.54
N GLU A 130 -10.58 -5.85 -5.93
CA GLU A 130 -9.27 -6.43 -6.20
C GLU A 130 -8.77 -7.32 -5.05
N LEU A 131 -8.80 -6.82 -3.81
CA LEU A 131 -8.32 -7.57 -2.65
C LEU A 131 -9.27 -8.71 -2.28
N GLN A 132 -10.58 -8.52 -2.47
CA GLN A 132 -11.57 -9.59 -2.28
C GLN A 132 -11.35 -10.73 -3.27
N ILE A 133 -11.10 -10.42 -4.55
CA ILE A 133 -10.81 -11.41 -5.59
C ILE A 133 -9.51 -12.15 -5.28
N VAL A 134 -8.46 -11.46 -4.85
CA VAL A 134 -7.19 -12.10 -4.46
C VAL A 134 -7.37 -13.08 -3.31
N ILE A 135 -8.14 -12.71 -2.27
CA ILE A 135 -8.44 -13.60 -1.14
C ILE A 135 -9.25 -14.82 -1.62
N ALA A 136 -10.26 -14.62 -2.46
CA ALA A 136 -11.07 -15.72 -2.98
C ALA A 136 -10.25 -16.72 -3.82
N VAL A 137 -9.42 -16.22 -4.73
CA VAL A 137 -8.56 -17.04 -5.61
C VAL A 137 -7.54 -17.83 -4.80
N THR A 138 -6.90 -17.20 -3.82
CA THR A 138 -5.89 -17.87 -2.97
C THR A 138 -6.51 -18.99 -2.13
N VAL A 139 -7.68 -18.76 -1.54
CA VAL A 139 -8.41 -19.80 -0.78
C VAL A 139 -8.85 -20.95 -1.70
N ALA A 140 -9.37 -20.65 -2.90
CA ALA A 140 -9.79 -21.68 -3.86
C ALA A 140 -8.61 -22.55 -4.33
N LEU A 141 -7.47 -21.94 -4.64
CA LEU A 141 -6.24 -22.65 -5.03
C LEU A 141 -5.72 -23.55 -3.90
N ALA A 142 -5.73 -23.07 -2.65
CA ALA A 142 -5.31 -23.86 -1.50
C ALA A 142 -6.18 -25.10 -1.31
N LEU A 143 -7.51 -24.96 -1.40
CA LEU A 143 -8.44 -26.09 -1.30
C LEU A 143 -8.25 -27.09 -2.44
N PHE A 144 -8.04 -26.61 -3.66
CA PHE A 144 -7.80 -27.45 -4.83
C PHE A 144 -6.51 -28.28 -4.67
N LEU A 145 -5.41 -27.66 -4.23
CA LEU A 145 -4.14 -28.34 -3.97
C LEU A 145 -4.26 -29.37 -2.84
N CYS A 146 -4.95 -29.04 -1.74
CA CYS A 146 -5.24 -29.99 -0.67
C CYS A 146 -6.05 -31.20 -1.17
N GLY A 147 -7.06 -30.96 -2.02
CA GLY A 147 -7.85 -32.03 -2.64
C GLY A 147 -7.01 -32.96 -3.51
N LEU A 148 -6.10 -32.41 -4.32
CA LEU A 148 -5.16 -33.19 -5.13
C LEU A 148 -4.21 -34.03 -4.25
N MET A 149 -3.67 -33.46 -3.18
CA MET A 149 -2.81 -34.18 -2.24
C MET A 149 -3.52 -35.39 -1.63
N LEU A 150 -4.75 -35.21 -1.15
CA LEU A 150 -5.56 -36.31 -0.60
C LEU A 150 -5.92 -37.36 -1.66
N TYR A 151 -6.24 -36.92 -2.88
CA TYR A 151 -6.52 -37.81 -4.00
C TYR A 151 -5.30 -38.67 -4.36
N PHE A 152 -4.12 -38.04 -4.50
CA PHE A 152 -2.89 -38.75 -4.78
C PHE A 152 -2.53 -39.70 -3.64
N TRP A 153 -2.64 -39.30 -2.38
CA TRP A 153 -2.42 -40.19 -1.24
C TRP A 153 -3.32 -41.42 -1.27
N LYS A 154 -4.63 -41.24 -1.48
CA LYS A 154 -5.57 -42.36 -1.57
C LYS A 154 -5.26 -43.27 -2.76
N LYS A 155 -4.87 -42.70 -3.91
CA LYS A 155 -4.52 -43.46 -5.10
C LYS A 155 -3.20 -44.23 -4.94
N THR A 156 -2.19 -43.64 -4.32
CA THR A 156 -0.90 -44.28 -4.03
C THR A 156 -1.09 -45.43 -3.06
N GLN A 157 -1.87 -45.25 -1.99
CA GLN A 157 -2.20 -46.36 -1.07
C GLN A 157 -2.96 -47.50 -1.76
N HIS A 158 -3.91 -47.18 -2.64
CA HIS A 158 -4.63 -48.20 -3.39
C HIS A 158 -3.72 -48.96 -4.38
N LEU A 159 -2.72 -48.29 -4.95
CA LEU A 159 -1.71 -48.93 -5.79
C LEU A 159 -0.83 -49.86 -4.95
N GLU A 160 -0.28 -49.40 -3.82
CA GLU A 160 0.52 -50.23 -2.91
C GLU A 160 -0.26 -51.46 -2.43
N TYR A 161 -1.55 -51.30 -2.10
CA TYR A 161 -2.43 -52.41 -1.75
C TYR A 161 -2.56 -53.45 -2.89
N LYS A 162 -2.68 -53.00 -4.14
CA LYS A 162 -2.70 -53.89 -5.31
C LYS A 162 -1.35 -54.55 -5.59
N TYR A 163 -0.25 -53.83 -5.46
CA TYR A 163 1.10 -54.39 -5.64
C TYR A 163 1.45 -55.41 -4.56
N MET A 164 1.08 -55.17 -3.30
CA MET A 164 1.28 -56.11 -2.20
C MET A 164 0.44 -57.39 -2.39
N LYS A 165 -0.80 -57.27 -2.87
CA LYS A 165 -1.65 -58.42 -3.21
C LYS A 165 -1.10 -59.24 -4.40
N LEU A 166 -0.49 -58.59 -5.39
CA LEU A 166 0.17 -59.25 -6.53
C LEU A 166 1.48 -59.94 -6.14
N VAL A 167 2.30 -59.33 -5.27
CA VAL A 167 3.54 -59.95 -4.78
C VAL A 167 3.23 -61.17 -3.92
N GLN A 168 2.12 -61.15 -3.16
CA GLN A 168 1.69 -62.29 -2.36
C GLN A 168 1.09 -63.43 -3.20
N SER A 169 0.44 -63.11 -4.34
CA SER A 169 -0.06 -64.13 -5.27
C SER A 169 1.00 -64.66 -6.25
N ALA A 170 1.99 -63.85 -6.61
CA ALA A 170 3.14 -64.25 -7.42
C ALA A 170 4.22 -64.96 -6.60
N GLY A 171 4.46 -64.54 -5.35
CA GLY A 171 5.36 -65.21 -4.41
C GLY A 171 4.86 -66.57 -3.91
N GLY A 172 3.63 -66.93 -4.22
CA GLY A 172 3.08 -68.27 -3.96
C GLY A 172 3.30 -69.27 -5.10
N ARG A 173 3.99 -68.91 -6.18
CA ARG A 173 4.03 -69.77 -7.38
C ARG A 173 5.41 -70.17 -7.88
N ASP A 174 6.49 -69.53 -7.46
CA ASP A 174 7.85 -69.96 -7.81
C ASP A 174 8.80 -69.79 -6.61
N GLY A 175 9.17 -70.90 -5.95
CA GLY A 175 10.23 -70.90 -4.93
C GLY A 175 10.07 -71.99 -3.87
N GLU A 176 10.57 -73.18 -4.17
CA GLU A 176 10.71 -74.33 -3.28
C GLU A 176 11.85 -74.11 -2.25
N GLY A 177 11.63 -74.52 -0.99
CA GLY A 177 12.61 -74.55 0.12
C GLY A 177 12.48 -73.34 1.09
N GLU A 178 12.32 -73.45 2.41
CA GLU A 178 12.66 -74.50 3.38
C GLU A 178 11.77 -74.33 4.64
N ALA A 179 11.58 -75.42 5.39
CA ALA A 179 10.78 -75.56 6.62
C ALA A 179 11.25 -74.60 7.77
N GLU A 180 10.51 -74.25 8.83
CA GLU A 180 9.49 -74.94 9.64
C GLU A 180 8.60 -73.90 10.36
N LEU A 181 7.29 -74.19 10.51
CA LEU A 181 6.51 -74.23 11.77
C LEU A 181 5.00 -74.00 11.55
N ALA A 182 4.28 -75.13 11.52
CA ALA A 182 2.97 -75.46 12.08
C ALA A 182 1.70 -74.58 11.85
N PRO A 183 0.52 -75.22 11.75
CA PRO A 183 -0.69 -74.69 11.15
C PRO A 183 -1.57 -73.91 12.13
N ALA A 184 -2.32 -72.94 11.62
CA ALA A 184 -3.54 -72.46 12.26
C ALA A 184 -4.63 -72.35 11.20
N GLU A 185 -5.64 -73.21 11.34
CA GLU A 185 -6.98 -73.02 10.78
C GLU A 185 -7.50 -71.61 11.11
N SER A 186 -8.18 -70.95 10.17
CA SER A 186 -9.52 -70.39 10.40
C SER A 186 -10.02 -69.61 9.17
N CYS A 187 -11.15 -70.08 8.61
CA CYS A 187 -12.16 -69.37 7.81
C CYS A 187 -11.71 -68.77 6.46
N ALA A 188 -12.03 -69.34 5.29
CA ALA A 188 -13.37 -69.62 4.76
C ALA A 188 -14.35 -68.45 4.95
N LEU A 189 -14.33 -67.51 3.99
CA LEU A 189 -15.48 -66.71 3.57
C LEU A 189 -15.46 -66.71 2.04
N ASP A 190 -16.23 -67.66 1.50
CA ASP A 190 -16.86 -67.53 0.20
C ASP A 190 -17.92 -66.43 0.34
N ASP A 191 -17.82 -65.39 -0.47
CA ASP A 191 -19.00 -64.69 -0.94
C ASP A 191 -18.72 -64.33 -2.40
N GLY A 192 -19.08 -65.29 -3.26
CA GLY A 192 -19.29 -65.05 -4.67
C GLY A 192 -20.51 -64.15 -4.84
N GLU A 193 -20.26 -62.89 -5.15
CA GLU A 193 -21.21 -62.06 -5.88
C GLU A 193 -20.69 -61.92 -7.31
N GLU A 194 -21.19 -62.80 -8.18
CA GLU A 194 -21.15 -62.59 -9.61
C GLU A 194 -22.13 -61.45 -9.96
N GLU A 195 -21.61 -60.27 -10.28
CA GLU A 195 -22.33 -59.33 -11.15
C GLU A 195 -21.44 -58.99 -12.35
N GLU A 196 -21.72 -59.74 -13.42
CA GLU A 196 -21.62 -59.36 -14.84
C GLU A 196 -20.41 -58.52 -15.27
N ILE A 197 -19.34 -59.21 -15.71
CA ILE A 197 -18.40 -58.63 -16.67
C ILE A 197 -19.09 -58.60 -18.03
N GLN A 198 -19.82 -57.51 -18.30
CA GLN A 198 -20.31 -57.20 -19.62
C GLN A 198 -19.12 -56.78 -20.50
N PHE A 199 -18.62 -57.72 -21.29
CA PHE A 199 -17.65 -57.46 -22.34
C PHE A 199 -18.36 -56.72 -23.50
N SER A 200 -18.41 -55.40 -23.42
CA SER A 200 -18.72 -54.54 -24.57
C SER A 200 -17.51 -53.70 -24.94
N GLN A 201 -17.09 -53.89 -26.18
CA GLN A 201 -16.06 -53.15 -26.92
C GLN A 201 -16.15 -51.61 -26.77
N PRO A 202 -15.04 -50.90 -27.05
CA PRO A 202 -14.96 -49.46 -26.85
C PRO A 202 -15.71 -48.73 -27.95
N LEU A 203 -16.82 -48.10 -27.62
CA LEU A 203 -17.50 -47.18 -28.52
C LEU A 203 -18.37 -46.23 -27.70
N THR A 204 -17.87 -45.03 -27.45
CA THR A 204 -18.41 -43.81 -28.07
C THR A 204 -17.92 -42.58 -27.31
N ALA A 205 -17.24 -41.72 -28.06
CA ALA A 205 -17.06 -40.31 -27.72
C ALA A 205 -18.44 -39.65 -27.57
N GLY A 206 -18.93 -39.52 -26.33
CA GLY A 206 -20.30 -39.10 -26.04
C GLY A 206 -20.50 -37.65 -25.56
N ILE A 207 -19.44 -36.92 -25.21
CA ILE A 207 -19.59 -35.57 -24.61
C ILE A 207 -18.98 -34.46 -25.49
N LEU A 208 -18.00 -34.78 -26.35
CA LEU A 208 -17.32 -33.79 -27.19
C LEU A 208 -18.01 -33.48 -28.54
N ASN A 209 -19.00 -34.28 -28.95
CA ASN A 209 -19.70 -34.08 -30.23
C ASN A 209 -20.83 -33.04 -30.19
N ARG A 210 -21.18 -32.49 -29.01
CA ARG A 210 -22.17 -31.39 -28.92
C ARG A 210 -21.56 -30.00 -29.01
N ILE A 211 -20.24 -29.86 -28.89
CA ILE A 211 -19.57 -28.55 -28.92
C ILE A 211 -19.10 -28.19 -30.34
N LYS A 212 -19.18 -29.11 -31.31
CA LYS A 212 -18.72 -28.91 -32.69
C LYS A 212 -19.83 -28.71 -33.73
N ALA A 213 -21.07 -28.44 -33.30
CA ALA A 213 -22.20 -28.16 -34.21
C ALA A 213 -22.52 -26.67 -34.36
N MET A 214 -21.75 -25.76 -33.76
CA MET A 214 -21.99 -24.30 -33.82
C MET A 214 -20.85 -23.50 -34.47
N THR A 215 -19.89 -24.15 -35.12
CA THR A 215 -18.78 -23.43 -35.76
C THR A 215 -18.44 -24.04 -37.11
N GLY A 216 -18.79 -23.30 -38.17
CA GLY A 216 -18.19 -23.46 -39.49
C GLY A 216 -19.19 -23.70 -40.62
N LYS A 217 -19.73 -22.63 -41.18
CA LYS A 217 -20.01 -22.59 -42.63
C LYS A 217 -19.84 -21.16 -43.15
N SER A 218 -18.64 -20.87 -43.66
CA SER A 218 -18.37 -19.76 -44.58
C SER A 218 -18.25 -20.29 -46.01
N GLU A 219 -18.59 -19.41 -46.96
CA GLU A 219 -18.51 -19.54 -48.43
C GLU A 219 -19.57 -20.44 -49.09
N THR A 220 -20.34 -20.03 -50.10
CA THR A 220 -20.18 -18.96 -51.10
C THR A 220 -21.54 -18.71 -51.78
N GLY A 221 -21.86 -17.45 -52.14
CA GLY A 221 -22.93 -17.14 -53.10
C GLY A 221 -23.81 -15.94 -52.74
N ASN A 222 -23.33 -14.72 -52.98
CA ASN A 222 -24.15 -13.48 -53.02
C ASN A 222 -25.10 -13.56 -54.25
N PRO A 223 -26.30 -12.92 -54.25
CA PRO A 223 -26.36 -11.49 -54.61
C PRO A 223 -27.59 -10.69 -54.09
N PHE A 224 -27.47 -9.34 -54.06
CA PHE A 224 -28.51 -8.31 -53.83
C PHE A 224 -29.10 -8.27 -52.39
N GLU A 225 -29.29 -7.15 -51.69
CA GLU A 225 -29.58 -5.76 -52.07
C GLU A 225 -29.19 -4.80 -50.90
N THR A 226 -28.89 -3.55 -51.30
CA THR A 226 -28.78 -2.27 -50.58
C THR A 226 -29.55 -2.10 -49.24
N ILE A 227 -29.12 -1.33 -48.23
CA ILE A 227 -29.21 0.15 -48.11
C ILE A 227 -28.46 0.62 -46.81
N GLN A 228 -27.41 1.46 -46.93
CA GLN A 228 -27.13 2.77 -46.27
C GLN A 228 -27.30 2.94 -44.72
N LEU A 229 -26.57 3.74 -43.91
CA LEU A 229 -25.62 4.88 -44.03
C LEU A 229 -24.91 5.12 -42.65
N THR A 230 -23.61 5.47 -42.70
CA THR A 230 -22.88 6.55 -41.97
C THR A 230 -22.77 6.61 -40.43
N LYS A 231 -21.52 6.54 -39.92
CA LYS A 231 -20.74 7.71 -39.45
C LYS A 231 -19.24 7.46 -39.59
#